data_AF-A0A971UDV0-F1
#
_entry.id   AF-A0A971UDV0-F1
#
_cell.length_a   1.000
_cell.length_b   1.000
_cell.length_c   1.000
_cell.angle_alpha   90.00
_cell.angle_beta   90.00
_cell.angle_gamma   90.00
#
_symmetry.space_group_name_H-M   'P 1'
#
loop_
_entity.id
_entity.type
_entity.pdbx_description
1 polymer ?
#
loop_
_entity_poly.entity_id
_entity_poly.type
_entity_poly.pdbx_seq_one_letter_code
_entity_poly.pdbx_strand_id
1 'polypeptide(L)'
;MRNTYLVTYDIRDDKRLRQVFKAMRDFGDHLQYSVFECQFTPTDLARCRHVLGELINHAEDQVLFVDLGPTEGRGERVITALGQAYSPIDAPCYIV
;
A
#
# COMPACT_ATOMS: atom_id res chain seq x y z
N MET A 1 -10.28 -8.17 12.96
CA MET A 1 -10.57 -6.83 12.40
C MET A 1 -9.45 -6.45 11.45
N ARG A 2 -9.79 -5.85 10.32
CA ARG A 2 -8.82 -5.33 9.34
C ARG A 2 -8.78 -3.82 9.46
N ASN A 3 -7.57 -3.27 9.36
CA ASN A 3 -7.35 -1.82 9.28
C ASN A 3 -6.83 -1.49 7.88
N THR A 4 -7.23 -0.33 7.38
CA THR A 4 -6.71 0.20 6.13
C THR A 4 -5.44 0.98 6.41
N TYR A 5 -4.39 0.69 5.65
CA TYR A 5 -3.10 1.36 5.72
C TYR A 5 -2.78 2.03 4.38
N LEU A 6 -2.24 3.25 4.46
CA LEU A 6 -1.46 3.80 3.37
C LEU A 6 -0.02 3.31 3.55
N VAL A 7 0.51 2.59 2.56
CA VAL A 7 1.91 2.21 2.52
C VAL A 7 2.59 3.07 1.48
N THR A 8 3.52 3.92 1.91
CA THR A 8 4.31 4.77 1.01
C THR A 8 5.77 4.41 1.08
N TYR A 9 6.49 4.56 -0.03
CA TYR A 9 7.92 4.28 -0.06
C TYR A 9 8.71 5.31 -0.88
N ASP A 10 9.85 5.70 -0.34
CA ASP A 10 10.91 6.47 -1.01
C ASP A 10 12.13 5.55 -1.13
N ILE A 11 12.34 5.00 -2.32
CA ILE A 11 13.40 4.01 -2.61
C ILE A 11 14.37 4.63 -3.60
N ARG A 12 15.65 4.65 -3.26
CA ARG A 12 16.68 5.38 -4.01
C ARG A 12 17.22 4.62 -5.22
N ASP A 13 17.09 3.30 -5.21
CA ASP A 13 17.56 2.42 -6.29
C ASP A 13 16.41 1.86 -7.13
N ASP A 14 16.50 2.05 -8.44
CA ASP A 14 15.48 1.61 -9.41
C ASP A 14 15.24 0.10 -9.40
N LYS A 15 16.25 -0.72 -9.10
CA LYS A 15 16.13 -2.17 -9.09
C LYS A 15 15.36 -2.62 -7.86
N ARG A 16 15.70 -2.10 -6.67
CA ARG A 16 14.95 -2.34 -5.42
C ARG A 16 13.52 -1.81 -5.54
N LEU A 17 13.33 -0.64 -6.14
CA LEU A 17 12.00 -0.05 -6.37
C LEU A 17 11.09 -0.98 -7.18
N ARG A 18 11.60 -1.57 -8.27
CA ARG A 18 10.84 -2.55 -9.07
C ARG A 18 10.52 -3.83 -8.28
N GLN A 19 11.38 -4.24 -7.36
CA GLN A 19 11.14 -5.41 -6.50
C GLN A 19 10.08 -5.11 -5.46
N VAL A 20 10.17 -3.97 -4.78
CA VAL A 20 9.16 -3.53 -3.80
C VAL A 20 7.80 -3.33 -4.45
N PHE A 21 7.74 -2.67 -5.60
CA PHE A 21 6.49 -2.51 -6.34
C PHE A 21 5.83 -3.85 -6.67
N LYS A 22 6.61 -4.85 -7.11
CA LYS A 22 6.09 -6.19 -7.39
C LYS A 22 5.59 -6.88 -6.13
N ALA A 23 6.34 -6.79 -5.03
CA ALA A 23 5.93 -7.40 -3.75
C ALA A 23 4.63 -6.75 -3.21
N MET A 24 4.50 -5.43 -3.32
CA MET A 24 3.34 -4.69 -2.82
C MET A 24 2.03 -5.02 -3.54
N ARG A 25 2.09 -5.50 -4.79
CA ARG A 25 0.90 -5.97 -5.53
C ARG A 25 0.19 -7.15 -4.87
N ASP A 26 0.89 -7.93 -4.04
CA ASP A 26 0.29 -9.07 -3.31
C ASP A 26 -0.44 -8.63 -2.03
N PHE A 27 -0.27 -7.37 -1.62
CA PHE A 27 -0.77 -6.85 -0.34
C PHE A 27 -1.91 -5.85 -0.48
N GLY A 28 -2.03 -5.15 -1.62
CA GLY A 28 -3.11 -4.20 -1.84
C GLY A 28 -3.02 -3.46 -3.17
N ASP A 29 -3.79 -2.39 -3.25
CA ASP A 29 -4.06 -1.64 -4.47
C ASP A 29 -3.04 -0.52 -4.66
N HIS A 30 -2.54 -0.42 -5.90
CA HIS A 30 -1.56 0.60 -6.27
C HIS A 30 -2.27 1.93 -6.59
N LEU A 31 -2.04 2.95 -5.77
CA LEU A 31 -2.67 4.25 -5.89
C LEU A 31 -1.84 5.23 -6.74
N GLN A 32 -0.55 5.31 -6.46
CA GLN A 32 0.42 6.15 -7.16
C GLN A 32 1.77 5.44 -7.18
N TYR A 33 2.72 5.97 -7.97
CA TYR A 33 4.05 5.39 -8.16
C TYR A 33 4.72 4.84 -6.89
N SER A 34 4.57 5.57 -5.78
CA SER A 34 5.15 5.26 -4.48
C SER A 34 4.14 5.05 -3.36
N VAL A 35 2.87 4.80 -3.70
CA VAL A 35 1.76 4.76 -2.74
C VAL A 35 0.83 3.58 -3.02
N PHE A 36 0.60 2.75 -1.99
CA PHE A 36 -0.35 1.65 -1.98
C PHE A 36 -1.38 1.82 -0.86
N GLU A 37 -2.60 1.38 -1.11
CA GLU A 37 -3.62 1.16 -0.09
C GLU A 37 -3.70 -0.33 0.21
N CYS A 38 -3.62 -0.70 1.48
CA CYS A 38 -3.64 -2.10 1.89
C CYS A 38 -4.60 -2.31 3.06
N GLN A 39 -5.33 -3.43 3.06
CA GLN A 39 -6.21 -3.81 4.16
C GLN A 39 -5.56 -4.95 4.96
N PHE A 40 -4.95 -4.60 6.08
CA PHE A 40 -4.16 -5.55 6.87
C PHE A 40 -4.91 -6.05 8.10
N THR A 41 -4.81 -7.36 8.32
CA THR A 41 -4.84 -7.92 9.68
C THR A 41 -3.48 -7.70 10.35
N PRO A 42 -3.36 -7.83 11.69
CA PRO A 42 -2.06 -7.74 12.36
C PRO A 42 -0.99 -8.69 11.79
N THR A 43 -1.40 -9.89 11.39
CA THR A 43 -0.52 -10.87 10.75
C THR A 43 -0.09 -10.43 9.36
N ASP A 44 -1.01 -9.89 8.55
CA ASP A 44 -0.69 -9.39 7.21
C ASP A 44 0.30 -8.22 7.27
N LEU A 45 0.10 -7.30 8.23
CA LEU A 45 1.00 -6.17 8.44
C LEU A 45 2.42 -6.65 8.82
N ALA A 46 2.51 -7.63 9.73
CA ALA A 46 3.80 -8.21 10.10
C ALA A 46 4.49 -8.89 8.90
N ARG A 47 3.73 -9.64 8.09
CA ARG A 47 4.23 -10.28 6.86
C ARG A 47 4.72 -9.23 5.85
N CYS A 48 3.94 -8.17 5.62
CA CYS A 48 4.32 -7.08 4.72
C CYS A 48 5.61 -6.40 5.18
N ARG A 49 5.72 -6.06 6.46
CA ARG A 49 6.93 -5.47 7.05
C ARG A 49 8.15 -6.37 6.90
N HIS A 50 7.99 -7.67 7.12
CA HIS A 50 9.08 -8.63 6.94
C HIS A 50 9.55 -8.68 5.48
N VAL A 51 8.63 -8.85 4.53
CA VAL A 51 8.96 -8.90 3.09
C VAL A 51 9.64 -7.62 2.63
N LEU A 52 9.11 -6.45 3.00
CA LEU A 52 9.73 -5.18 2.63
C LEU A 52 11.10 -4.99 3.31
N GLY A 53 11.24 -5.42 4.56
CA GLY A 53 12.50 -5.35 5.30
C GLY A 53 13.66 -6.11 4.65
N GLU A 54 13.38 -7.20 3.94
CA GLU A 54 14.37 -7.96 3.17
C GLU A 54 14.71 -7.32 1.81
N LEU A 55 13.82 -6.48 1.28
CA LEU A 55 13.95 -5.88 -0.06
C LEU A 55 14.61 -4.50 -0.04
N ILE A 56 14.43 -3.74 1.03
CA ILE A 56 14.92 -2.36 1.13
C ILE A 56 16.34 -2.27 1.69
N ASN A 57 17.05 -1.21 1.34
CA ASN A 57 18.25 -0.79 2.06
C ASN A 57 17.85 0.16 3.20
N HIS A 58 17.96 -0.31 4.44
CA HIS A 58 17.60 0.45 5.65
C HIS A 58 18.37 1.75 5.85
N ALA A 59 19.50 1.97 5.17
CA ALA A 59 20.27 3.20 5.25
C ALA A 59 19.87 4.26 4.21
N GLU A 60 19.19 3.86 3.13
CA GLU A 60 18.94 4.71 1.97
C GLU A 60 17.45 4.87 1.65
N ASP A 61 16.66 3.84 1.96
CA ASP A 61 15.25 3.74 1.59
C ASP A 61 14.36 3.95 2.83
N GLN A 62 13.16 4.48 2.61
CA GLN A 62 12.17 4.67 3.65
C GLN A 62 10.82 4.08 3.21
N VAL A 63 10.17 3.37 4.12
CA VAL A 63 8.79 2.91 3.96
C VAL A 63 7.98 3.40 5.15
N LEU A 64 6.85 4.05 4.88
CA LEU A 64 5.92 4.52 5.90
C LEU A 64 4.64 3.68 5.87
N PHE A 65 4.13 3.38 7.05
CA PHE A 65 2.84 2.72 7.25
C PHE A 65 1.94 3.67 8.02
N VAL A 66 0.92 4.22 7.35
CA VAL A 66 -0.05 5.13 7.97
C VAL A 66 -1.32 4.34 8.25
N ASP A 67 -1.62 4.08 9.52
CA ASP A 67 -2.87 3.45 9.93
C ASP A 67 -4.01 4.44 9.79
N LEU A 68 -4.99 4.09 8.98
CA LEU A 68 -6.16 4.92 8.72
C LEU A 68 -7.41 4.46 9.47
N GLY A 69 -7.24 3.47 10.35
CA GLY A 69 -8.28 2.90 11.19
C GLY A 69 -8.99 1.70 10.56
N PRO A 70 -10.09 1.25 11.20
CA PRO A 70 -10.85 0.10 10.75
C PRO A 70 -11.38 0.27 9.32
N THR A 71 -11.32 -0.81 8.55
CA THR A 71 -11.87 -0.81 7.18
C THR A 71 -13.40 -0.68 7.18
N GLU A 72 -14.07 -1.22 8.20
CA GLU A 72 -15.52 -1.13 8.33
C GLU A 72 -15.99 0.29 8.66
N GLY A 73 -16.95 0.81 7.88
CA GLY A 73 -17.54 2.13 8.09
C GLY A 73 -16.74 3.30 7.51
N ARG A 74 -15.60 3.04 6.87
CA ARG A 74 -14.82 4.05 6.16
C ARG A 74 -15.47 4.31 4.80
N GLY A 75 -16.28 5.36 4.69
CA GLY A 75 -16.83 5.78 3.39
C GLY A 75 -15.70 6.05 2.39
N GLU A 76 -15.95 5.84 1.09
CA GLU A 76 -15.00 6.02 -0.04
C GLU A 76 -14.31 7.41 -0.12
N ARG A 77 -14.70 8.35 0.74
CA ARG A 77 -14.40 9.78 0.67
C ARG A 77 -13.13 10.24 1.40
N VAL A 78 -12.23 9.34 1.81
CA VAL A 78 -11.04 9.76 2.60
C VAL A 78 -9.84 10.15 1.74
N ILE A 79 -9.75 9.66 0.51
CA ILE A 79 -8.65 9.99 -0.39
C ILE A 79 -9.12 11.08 -1.36
N THR A 80 -8.49 12.25 -1.27
CA THR A 80 -8.68 13.35 -2.21
C THR A 80 -7.39 13.60 -2.98
N ALA A 81 -7.51 14.06 -4.24
CA ALA A 81 -6.38 14.37 -5.10
C ALA A 81 -6.49 15.79 -5.65
N LEU A 82 -5.35 16.40 -5.91
CA LEU A 82 -5.23 17.67 -6.62
C LEU A 82 -4.58 17.40 -7.99
N GLY A 83 -5.14 17.94 -9.07
CA GLY A 83 -4.70 17.68 -10.43
C GLY A 83 -5.51 16.57 -11.10
N GLN A 84 -4.86 15.46 -11.50
CA GLN A 84 -5.57 14.31 -12.04
C GLN A 84 -6.48 13.70 -10.96
N ALA A 85 -7.75 13.49 -11.31
CA ALA A 85 -8.72 12.90 -10.39
C ALA A 85 -8.28 11.50 -9.95
N TYR A 86 -8.36 11.23 -8.65
CA TYR A 86 -8.23 9.88 -8.13
C TYR A 86 -9.48 9.09 -8.52
N SER A 87 -9.29 8.06 -9.33
CA SER A 87 -10.32 7.05 -9.58
C SER A 87 -9.97 5.84 -8.72
N PRO A 88 -10.80 5.47 -7.72
CA PRO A 88 -10.63 4.19 -7.05
C PRO A 88 -10.65 3.09 -8.11
N ILE A 89 -9.70 2.17 -8.01
CA ILE A 89 -9.72 0.97 -8.84
C ILE A 89 -10.88 0.15 -8.29
N ASP A 90 -12.02 0.15 -8.98
CA ASP A 90 -13.10 -0.78 -8.68
C ASP A 90 -12.51 -2.19 -8.77
N ALA A 91 -12.44 -2.90 -7.64
CA ALA A 91 -12.13 -4.32 -7.67
C ALA A 91 -13.12 -4.97 -8.65
N PRO A 92 -12.67 -5.71 -9.68
CA PRO A 92 -13.58 -6.33 -10.62
C PRO A 92 -14.55 -7.21 -9.83
N CYS A 93 -15.83 -6.84 -9.85
CA CYS A 93 -16.89 -7.67 -9.34
C CYS A 93 -16.98 -8.90 -10.23
N TYR A 94 -16.33 -9.98 -9.83
CA TYR A 94 -16.57 -11.29 -10.43
C TYR A 94 -17.90 -11.80 -9.87
N ILE A 95 -18.97 -11.61 -10.63
CA ILE A 95 -20.21 -12.36 -10.42
C ILE A 95 -19.92 -13.79 -10.88
N VAL A 96 -19.86 -14.72 -9.93
CA VAL A 96 -19.84 -16.18 -10.18
C VAL A 96 -21.27 -16.70 -10.14
#